data_AF-A0A6C2YJN7-F1
#
_entry.id   AF-A0A6C2YJN7-F1
#
_cell.length_a   1.000
_cell.length_b   1.000
_cell.length_c   1.000
_cell.angle_alpha   90.00
_cell.angle_beta   90.00
_cell.angle_gamma   90.00
#
_symmetry.space_group_name_H-M   'P 1'
#
loop_
_entity.id
_entity.type
_entity.pdbx_description
1 polymer ?
#
loop_
_entity_poly.entity_id
_entity_poly.type
_entity_poly.pdbx_seq_one_letter_code
_entity_poly.pdbx_strand_id
1 'polypeptide(L)' 'MTVREQNLQWLGDLLEHLRECQQRLTWMENPEARAMLTEAMQRDLASCQRICDALNAAPRTRVLAKVA' A
#
# COMPACT_ATOMS: atom_id res chain seq x y z
N MET A 1 -16.92 -9.49 -4.48
CA MET A 1 -15.81 -8.85 -3.75
C MET A 1 -16.27 -7.52 -3.21
N THR A 2 -16.10 -7.28 -1.91
CA THR A 2 -16.36 -5.99 -1.26
C THR A 2 -15.26 -4.98 -1.58
N VAL A 3 -15.52 -3.69 -1.36
CA VAL A 3 -14.50 -2.63 -1.48
C VAL A 3 -13.32 -2.89 -0.53
N ARG A 4 -13.59 -3.42 0.67
CA ARG A 4 -12.54 -3.79 1.63
C ARG A 4 -11.66 -4.93 1.10
N GLU A 5 -12.26 -5.97 0.51
CA GLU A 5 -11.52 -7.09 -0.08
C GLU A 5 -10.64 -6.64 -1.24
N GLN A 6 -11.16 -5.77 -2.12
CA GLN A 6 -10.37 -5.17 -3.20
C GLN A 6 -9.20 -4.34 -2.66
N ASN A 7 -9.44 -3.52 -1.63
CA ASN A 7 -8.37 -2.71 -1.02
C ASN A 7 -7.29 -3.57 -0.35
N LEU A 8 -7.67 -4.67 0.31
CA LEU A 8 -6.70 -5.60 0.91
C LEU A 8 -5.89 -6.34 -0.14
N GLN A 9 -6.54 -6.80 -1.22
CA GLN A 9 -5.84 -7.44 -2.34
C GLN A 9 -4.84 -6.47 -2.96
N TRP A 10 -5.29 -5.25 -3.27
CA TRP A 10 -4.44 -4.23 -3.90
C TRP A 10 -3.27 -3.82 -3.00
N LEU A 11 -3.50 -3.71 -1.68
CA LEU A 11 -2.41 -3.47 -0.73
C LEU A 11 -1.38 -4.59 -0.75
N GLY A 12 -1.82 -5.85 -0.83
CA GLY A 12 -0.94 -7.01 -0.96
C GLY A 12 -0.08 -6.94 -2.23
N ASP A 13 -0.71 -6.65 -3.38
CA ASP A 13 -0.02 -6.55 -4.67
C ASP A 13 1.03 -5.42 -4.67
N LEU A 14 0.71 -4.26 -4.07
CA LEU A 14 1.64 -3.13 -3.92
C LEU A 14 2.83 -3.46 -3.00
N LEU A 15 2.59 -4.18 -1.89
CA LEU A 15 3.66 -4.59 -0.98
C LEU A 15 4.61 -5.59 -1.64
N GLU A 16 4.09 -6.51 -2.45
CA GLU A 16 4.90 -7.43 -3.23
C GLU A 16 5.75 -6.67 -4.27
N HIS A 17 5.14 -5.75 -5.01
CA HIS A 17 5.86 -4.89 -5.96
C HIS A 17 7.00 -4.10 -5.28
N LEU A 18 6.73 -3.49 -4.13
CA LEU A 18 7.74 -2.77 -3.36
C LEU A 18 8.91 -3.67 -2.93
N ARG A 19 8.63 -4.91 -2.55
CA ARG A 19 9.66 -5.91 -2.20
C ARG A 19 10.55 -6.23 -3.39
N GLU A 20 9.96 -6.45 -4.57
CA GLU A 20 10.70 -6.68 -5.81
C GLU A 20 11.55 -5.47 -6.21
N CYS A 21 11.01 -4.26 -6.12
CA CYS A 21 11.74 -3.02 -6.40
C CYS A 21 12.93 -2.83 -5.45
N GLN A 22 12.77 -3.15 -4.16
CA GLN A 22 13.85 -3.11 -3.18
C GLN A 22 14.98 -4.09 -3.53
N GLN A 23 14.63 -5.32 -3.95
CA GLN A 23 15.63 -6.30 -4.39
C GLN A 23 16.38 -5.80 -5.63
N ARG A 24 15.68 -5.19 -6.60
CA ARG A 24 16.30 -4.61 -7.79
C ARG A 24 17.24 -3.46 -7.45
N LEU A 25 16.86 -2.58 -6.51
CA LEU A 25 17.72 -1.47 -6.05
C LEU A 25 19.04 -1.96 -5.45
N THR A 26 19.04 -3.13 -4.80
CA THR A 26 20.24 -3.68 -4.12
C THR A 26 21.38 -3.93 -5.10
N TRP A 27 21.06 -4.31 -6.34
CA TRP A 27 22.03 -4.66 -7.38
C TRP A 27 22.10 -3.61 -8.50
N MET A 28 21.41 -2.48 -8.35
CA MET A 28 21.32 -1.48 -9.40
C MET A 28 22.53 -0.54 -9.37
N GLU A 29 23.38 -0.64 -10.40
CA GLU A 29 24.59 0.16 -10.53
C GLU A 29 24.33 1.52 -11.22
N ASN A 30 23.31 1.61 -12.07
CA ASN A 30 22.97 2.85 -12.77
C ASN A 30 22.28 3.84 -11.80
N PRO A 31 22.90 5.00 -11.49
CA PRO A 31 22.37 5.97 -10.53
C PRO A 31 21.07 6.64 -10.99
N GLU A 32 20.89 6.87 -12.29
CA GLU A 32 19.67 7.47 -12.85
C GLU A 32 18.49 6.49 -12.76
N ALA A 33 18.72 5.23 -13.14
CA ALA A 33 17.72 4.18 -12.98
C ALA A 33 17.36 3.97 -11.50
N ARG A 34 18.35 4.06 -10.60
CA ARG A 34 18.15 3.96 -9.16
C ARG A 34 17.28 5.09 -8.62
N ALA A 35 17.51 6.33 -9.08
CA ALA A 35 16.69 7.47 -8.73
C ALA A 35 15.24 7.31 -9.22
N MET A 36 15.05 6.95 -10.49
CA MET A 36 13.72 6.72 -11.07
C MET A 36 12.95 5.61 -10.30
N LEU A 37 13.61 4.50 -10.00
CA LEU A 37 12.99 3.40 -9.26
C LEU A 37 12.63 3.81 -7.82
N THR A 38 13.50 4.60 -7.18
CA THR A 38 13.24 5.13 -5.83
C THR A 38 12.04 6.08 -5.83
N GLU A 39 11.92 6.96 -6.81
CA GLU A 39 10.75 7.84 -6.97
C GLU A 39 9.46 7.07 -7.21
N ALA A 40 9.50 6.00 -8.01
CA ALA A 40 8.37 5.12 -8.21
C ALA A 40 7.93 4.47 -6.89
N MET A 41 8.86 3.89 -6.14
CA MET A 41 8.58 3.29 -4.82
C MET A 41 7.98 4.29 -3.82
N GLN A 42 8.40 5.56 -3.84
CA GLN A 42 7.80 6.59 -2.99
C GLN A 42 6.32 6.84 -3.34
N ARG A 43 5.95 6.79 -4.61
CA ARG A 43 4.55 6.92 -5.06
C ARG A 43 3.72 5.70 -4.66
N ASP A 44 4.32 4.52 -4.71
CA ASP A 44 3.68 3.27 -4.26
C ASP A 44 3.44 3.30 -2.75
N LEU A 45 4.42 3.74 -1.95
CA LEU A 45 4.26 3.92 -0.51
C LEU A 45 3.16 4.92 -0.16
N ALA A 46 3.08 6.04 -0.88
CA ALA A 46 1.98 7.00 -0.72
C ALA A 46 0.62 6.36 -1.05
N SER A 47 0.57 5.47 -2.04
CA SER A 47 -0.65 4.73 -2.41
C SER A 47 -1.03 3.71 -1.34
N CYS A 48 -0.06 2.96 -0.80
CA CYS A 48 -0.26 2.08 0.35
C CYS A 48 -0.85 2.84 1.54
N GLN A 49 -0.33 4.04 1.83
CA GLN A 49 -0.85 4.87 2.91
C GLN A 49 -2.33 5.25 2.70
N ARG A 50 -2.70 5.70 1.49
CA ARG A 50 -4.11 6.01 1.16
C ARG A 50 -5.02 4.80 1.30
N ILE A 51 -4.57 3.61 0.91
CA ILE A 51 -5.35 2.38 1.02
C ILE A 51 -5.54 2.00 2.50
N CYS A 52 -4.49 2.10 3.31
CA CYS A 52 -4.56 1.90 4.75
C CYS A 52 -5.53 2.88 5.42
N ASP A 53 -5.47 4.15 5.04
CA ASP A 53 -6.39 5.18 5.53
C ASP A 53 -7.84 4.84 5.15
N ALA A 54 -8.10 4.40 3.92
CA ALA A 54 -9.43 3.97 3.48
C ALA A 54 -9.93 2.73 4.24
N LEU A 55 -9.05 1.76 4.51
CA LEU A 55 -9.37 0.56 5.29
C LEU A 55 -9.67 0.85 6.76
N ASN A 56 -9.06 1.91 7.31
CA ASN A 56 -9.24 2.39 8.68
C ASN A 56 -10.44 3.35 8.81
N ALA A 57 -10.72 4.13 7.76
CA ALA A 57 -11.85 5.07 7.70
C ALA A 57 -13.19 4.38 7.41
N ALA A 58 -13.16 3.18 6.83
CA ALA A 58 -14.36 2.35 6.72
C ALA A 58 -15.00 2.22 8.12
N PRO A 59 -16.30 2.52 8.27
CA PRO A 59 -16.91 2.59 9.57
C PRO A 59 -16.76 1.22 10.23
N ARG A 60 -15.99 1.17 11.33
CA ARG A 60 -16.25 0.21 12.40
C ARG A 60 -17.71 0.42 12.71
N THR A 61 -18.57 -0.50 12.25
CA THR A 61 -19.96 -0.55 12.66
C THR A 61 -19.94 -0.37 14.16
N ARG A 62 -20.49 0.76 14.64
CA ARG A 62 -20.75 0.99 16.05
C ARG A 62 -21.79 -0.06 16.47
N VAL A 63 -21.36 -1.29 16.68
CA VAL A 63 -22.10 -2.27 17.48
C VAL A 63 -21.78 -1.99 18.95
N LEU A 64 -21.90 -0.73 19.36
CA LEU A 64 -21.86 -0.27 20.76
C LEU A 64 -22.61 1.06 20.84
N ALA A 65 -23.91 1.02 20.61
CA ALA A 65 -24.83 2.04 21.09
C ALA A 65 -26.06 1.33 21.69
N LYS A 66 -25.90 0.98 22.97
CA LYS A 66 -26.92 0.73 24.01
C LYS A 66 -28.10 -0.19 23.68
N VAL A 67 -27.97 -1.43 24.17
CA VAL A 67 -29.02 -2.00 25.03
C VAL A 67 -28.90 -1.29 26.38
N ALA A 68 -29.83 -0.39 26.67
CA ALA A 68 -30.24 0.08 28.01
C ALA A 68 -31.30 1.18 27.84
#